data_AF-A0A6B3KGE6-F1
#
_entry.id   AF-A0A6B3KGE6-F1
#
_cell.length_a   1.000
_cell.length_b   1.000
_cell.length_c   1.000
_cell.angle_alpha   90.00
_cell.angle_beta   90.00
_cell.angle_gamma   90.00
#
_symmetry.space_group_name_H-M   'P 1'
#
loop_
_entity.id
_entity.type
_entity.pdbx_description
1 polymer ?
#
loop_
_entity_poly.entity_id
_entity_poly.type
_entity_poly.pdbx_seq_one_letter_code
_entity_poly.pdbx_strand_id
1 'polypeptide(L)' 'MKLHEENEPFFITEDMAAEMAAAGYEFKPPGHARTKSVRDLYGWQPGETLEEAIARHQRRQCSSS' A
#
# COMPACT_ATOMS: atom_id res chain seq x y z
N MET A 1 -13.92 11.82 21.56
CA MET A 1 -13.11 11.22 20.49
C MET A 1 -13.89 11.23 19.17
N LYS A 2 -14.01 12.38 18.50
CA LYS A 2 -14.40 12.50 17.10
C LYS A 2 -13.87 13.84 16.60
N LEU A 3 -12.96 13.78 15.65
CA LEU A 3 -12.77 14.79 14.62
C LEU A 3 -12.06 14.03 13.52
N HIS A 4 -12.87 13.28 12.75
CA HIS A 4 -12.50 12.91 11.40
C HIS A 4 -12.17 14.24 10.73
N GLU A 5 -10.91 14.45 10.35
CA GLU A 5 -10.54 15.59 9.52
C GLU A 5 -11.39 15.55 8.26
N GLU A 6 -12.27 16.54 8.12
CA GLU A 6 -13.17 16.75 6.97
C GLU A 6 -12.39 17.11 5.68
N ASN A 7 -11.05 17.01 5.73
CA ASN A 7 -10.10 17.40 4.69
C ASN A 7 -8.99 16.34 4.53
N GLU A 8 -9.28 15.07 4.79
CA GLU A 8 -8.50 14.00 4.17
C GLU A 8 -8.80 14.03 2.66
N PRO A 9 -7.79 13.91 1.77
CA PRO A 9 -8.07 13.83 0.35
C PRO A 9 -8.91 12.58 0.11
N PHE A 10 -10.22 12.76 -0.14
CA PHE A 10 -11.09 11.68 -0.54
C PHE A 10 -10.47 11.07 -1.80
N PHE A 11 -10.03 9.82 -1.72
CA PHE A 11 -9.45 9.09 -2.86
C PHE A 11 -10.44 8.95 -4.03
N ILE A 12 -11.71 9.28 -3.80
CA ILE A 12 -12.84 9.17 -4.73
C ILE A 12 -13.82 10.33 -4.49
N THR A 13 -14.35 10.91 -5.56
CA THR A 13 -15.44 11.89 -5.48
C THR A 13 -16.78 11.19 -5.19
N GLU A 14 -17.79 11.95 -4.76
CA GLU A 14 -19.13 11.41 -4.49
C GLU A 14 -19.74 10.72 -5.72
N ASP A 15 -19.58 11.33 -6.90
CA ASP A 15 -20.05 10.76 -8.18
C ASP A 15 -19.38 9.41 -8.47
N MET A 16 -18.05 9.34 -8.28
CA MET A 16 -17.29 8.10 -8.52
C MET A 16 -17.68 7.02 -7.51
N ALA A 17 -17.94 7.39 -6.26
CA ALA A 17 -18.42 6.46 -5.24
C ALA A 17 -19.80 5.89 -5.60
N ALA A 18 -20.71 6.72 -6.12
CA ALA A 18 -22.03 6.30 -6.56
C ALA A 18 -21.96 5.34 -7.77
N GLU A 19 -21.12 5.64 -8.76
CA GLU A 19 -20.89 4.76 -9.92
C GLU A 19 -20.32 3.40 -9.50
N MET A 20 -19.31 3.39 -8.63
CA MET A 20 -18.71 2.15 -8.13
C MET A 20 -19.72 1.31 -7.34
N ALA A 21 -20.53 1.95 -6.49
CA ALA A 21 -21.58 1.26 -5.74
C ALA A 21 -22.66 0.68 -6.66
N ALA A 22 -23.08 1.43 -7.69
CA ALA A 22 -24.04 0.95 -8.69
C ALA A 22 -23.49 -0.23 -9.52
N ALA A 23 -22.18 -0.24 -9.77
CA ALA A 23 -21.47 -1.35 -10.38
C ALA A 23 -21.21 -2.54 -9.42
N GLY A 24 -21.63 -2.43 -8.15
CA GLY A 24 -21.53 -3.50 -7.15
C GLY A 24 -20.20 -3.56 -6.40
N TYR A 25 -19.35 -2.53 -6.51
CA TYR A 25 -18.11 -2.43 -5.75
C TYR A 25 -18.35 -1.85 -4.35
N GLU A 26 -17.72 -2.45 -3.34
CA GLU A 26 -17.77 -1.99 -1.95
C GLU A 26 -16.36 -1.62 -1.47
N PHE A 27 -16.16 -0.36 -1.07
CA PHE A 27 -14.90 0.08 -0.50
C PHE A 27 -14.86 -0.21 1.00
N LYS A 28 -13.99 -1.13 1.42
CA LYS A 28 -13.76 -1.42 2.85
C LYS A 28 -12.41 -0.83 3.28
N PRO A 29 -12.36 -0.13 4.43
CA PRO A 29 -11.08 0.27 4.98
C PRO A 29 -10.23 -0.96 5.26
N PRO A 30 -8.91 -0.89 5.05
CA PRO A 30 -8.02 -2.00 5.35
C PRO A 30 -8.12 -2.36 6.84
N GLY A 31 -8.31 -3.65 7.14
CA GLY A 31 -8.37 -4.16 8.51
C GLY A 31 -7.02 -4.18 9.25
N HIS A 32 -6.01 -3.49 8.73
CA HIS A 32 -4.68 -3.42 9.30
C HIS A 32 -4.27 -1.96 9.50
N ALA A 33 -3.65 -1.67 10.64
CA ALA A 33 -3.20 -0.32 10.96
C ALA A 33 -2.05 0.16 10.07
N ARG A 34 -1.24 -0.77 9.51
CA ARG A 34 -0.11 -0.44 8.62
C ARG A 34 0.28 -1.61 7.73
N THR A 35 0.71 -1.32 6.51
CA THR A 35 1.38 -2.28 5.63
C THR A 35 2.86 -2.42 5.98
N LYS A 36 3.47 -3.57 5.64
CA LYS A 36 4.93 -3.71 5.73
C LYS A 36 5.58 -2.70 4.79
N SER A 37 6.63 -2.02 5.25
CA SER A 37 7.35 -1.09 4.39
C SER A 37 8.19 -1.84 3.35
N VAL A 38 8.52 -1.18 2.25
CA VAL A 38 9.47 -1.70 1.25
C VAL A 38 10.82 -2.07 1.90
N ARG A 39 11.23 -1.30 2.92
CA ARG A 39 12.41 -1.62 3.73
C ARG A 39 12.23 -2.93 4.50
N ASP A 40 11.06 -3.18 5.07
CA ASP A 40 10.80 -4.44 5.79
C ASP A 40 10.70 -5.64 4.85
N LEU A 41 10.21 -5.43 3.62
CA LEU A 41 10.04 -6.48 2.62
C LEU A 41 11.36 -6.87 1.96
N TYR A 42 12.12 -5.89 1.45
CA TYR A 42 13.32 -6.14 0.64
C TYR A 42 14.62 -5.74 1.34
N GLY A 43 14.54 -5.18 2.55
CA GLY A 43 15.71 -4.66 3.26
C GLY A 43 16.28 -3.40 2.61
N TRP A 44 15.45 -2.57 1.98
CA TRP A 44 15.87 -1.41 1.17
C TRP A 44 16.78 -0.43 1.94
N GLN A 45 17.93 -0.13 1.36
CA GLN A 45 18.98 0.71 1.94
C GLN A 45 19.01 2.13 1.33
N PRO A 46 19.48 3.16 2.08
CA PRO A 46 19.67 4.49 1.51
C PRO A 46 20.65 4.48 0.34
N GLY A 47 20.28 5.10 -0.78
CA GLY A 47 21.11 5.17 -1.99
C GLY A 47 20.99 3.98 -2.95
N GLU A 48 20.18 2.98 -2.60
CA GLU A 48 19.83 1.83 -3.46
C GLU A 48 18.52 2.14 -4.20
N THR A 49 18.32 1.62 -5.43
CA THR A 49 16.99 1.66 -6.08
C THR A 49 16.09 0.53 -5.59
N LEU A 50 14.79 0.59 -5.89
CA LEU A 50 13.86 -0.48 -5.55
C LEU A 50 14.23 -1.79 -6.26
N GLU A 51 14.63 -1.69 -7.53
CA GLU A 51 15.02 -2.82 -8.37
C GLU A 51 16.27 -3.52 -7.80
N GLU A 52 17.25 -2.75 -7.35
CA GLU A 52 18.46 -3.27 -6.70
C GLU A 52 18.14 -4.00 -5.40
N ALA A 53 17.27 -3.43 -4.56
CA ALA A 53 16.82 -4.05 -3.31
C ALA A 53 16.09 -5.38 -3.56
N ILE A 54 15.19 -5.40 -4.56
CA ILE A 54 14.46 -6.62 -4.96
C ILE A 54 15.43 -7.68 -5.49
N ALA A 55 16.34 -7.31 -6.39
CA ALA A 55 17.31 -8.24 -6.95
C ALA A 55 18.23 -8.84 -5.88
N ARG A 56 18.68 -8.03 -4.90
CA ARG A 56 19.47 -8.50 -3.76
C ARG A 56 18.68 -9.46 -2.88
N HIS A 57 17.41 -9.17 -2.60
CA HIS A 57 16.55 -10.03 -1.81
C HIS A 57 16.33 -11.39 -2.49
N GLN A 58 16.03 -11.39 -3.80
CA GLN A 58 15.83 -12.61 -4.58
C GLN A 58 17.10 -13.47 -4.66
N ARG A 59 18.28 -12.87 -4.88
CA ARG A 59 19.55 -13.61 -4.86
C ARG A 59 19.76 -14.36 -3.55
N ARG A 60 19.46 -13.71 -2.41
CA ARG A 60 19.57 -14.34 -1.08
C ARG A 60 18.62 -15.53 -0.93
N GLN A 61 17.39 -15.43 -1.43
CA GLN A 61 16.41 -16.52 -1.38
C GLN A 61 16.83 -17.72 -2.25
N CYS A 62 17.37 -17.47 -3.44
CA CYS A 62 17.83 -18.54 -4.33
C CYS A 62 19.11 -19.23 -3.81
N SER A 63 19.98 -18.52 -3.10
CA SER A 63 21.19 -19.10 -2.49
C SER A 63 20.91 -19.91 -1.21
N SER A 64 19.72 -19.79 -0.64
CA SER A 64 19.29 -20.57 0.53
C SER A 64 18.45 -21.81 0.18
N SER A 65 18.35 -22.16 -1.11
CA SER A 65 17.62 -23.34 -1.61
C SER A 65 18.56 -24.45 -2.05
#